data_AF-A0A829ND35-F1
#
_entry.id   AF-A0A829ND35-F1
#
_cell.length_a   1.000
_cell.length_b   1.000
_cell.length_c   1.000
_cell.angle_alpha   90.00
_cell.angle_beta   90.00
_cell.angle_gamma   90.00
#
_symmetry.space_group_name_H-M   'P 1'
#
loop_
_entity.id
_entity.type
_entity.pdbx_description
1 polymer ?
#
loop_
_entity_poly.entity_id
_entity_poly.type
_entity_poly.pdbx_seq_one_letter_code
_entity_poly.pdbx_strand_id
1 'polypeptide(L)' 'MVGDRHPARHALRPRGNFVAGERATIRWRYFMADGNSIRGVNLMRVADELIVEAMGYVKG' A
#
# COMPACT_ATOMS: atom_id res chain seq x y z
N MET A 1 -13.70 15.33 21.92
CA MET A 1 -12.68 14.56 21.19
C MET A 1 -12.89 14.84 19.70
N VAL A 2 -12.20 15.86 19.18
CA VAL A 2 -12.41 16.36 17.81
C VAL A 2 -11.84 15.33 16.85
N GLY A 3 -12.71 14.75 16.02
CA GLY A 3 -12.31 13.84 14.95
C GLY A 3 -11.44 14.57 13.94
N ASP A 4 -10.22 14.08 13.79
CA ASP A 4 -9.25 14.54 12.81
C ASP A 4 -9.74 14.16 11.39
N ARG A 5 -10.71 14.91 10.87
CA ARG A 5 -11.14 14.83 9.47
C ARG A 5 -10.21 15.72 8.64
N HIS A 6 -9.03 15.19 8.37
CA HIS A 6 -8.17 15.69 7.31
C HIS A 6 -8.97 15.65 5.97
N PRO A 7 -9.03 16.73 5.17
CA PRO A 7 -9.75 16.72 3.90
C PRO A 7 -9.28 15.57 3.02
N ALA A 8 -10.25 14.89 2.39
CA ALA A 8 -10.08 13.67 1.63
C ALA A 8 -9.06 13.85 0.49
N ARG A 9 -7.83 13.44 0.76
CA ARG A 9 -6.74 13.35 -0.22
C ARG A 9 -6.54 11.89 -0.57
N HIS A 10 -6.21 11.62 -1.82
CA HIS A 10 -5.74 10.31 -2.23
C HIS A 10 -4.57 9.90 -1.35
N ALA A 11 -4.74 8.84 -0.56
CA ALA A 11 -3.76 8.45 0.44
C ALA A 11 -3.61 6.93 0.50
N LEU A 12 -2.37 6.46 0.41
CA LEU A 12 -2.02 5.09 0.74
C LEU A 12 -1.63 5.03 2.22
N ARG A 13 -2.30 4.18 2.98
CA ARG A 13 -1.91 3.86 4.35
C ARG A 13 -1.34 2.44 4.42
N PRO A 14 -0.10 2.25 4.91
CA PRO A 14 0.47 0.93 5.09
C PRO A 14 -0.30 0.17 6.17
N ARG A 15 -0.45 -1.14 5.99
CA ARG A 15 -1.04 -2.06 6.98
C ARG A 15 -0.05 -3.11 7.47
N GLY A 16 1.09 -3.24 6.81
CA GLY A 16 2.16 -4.13 7.20
C GLY A 16 3.06 -4.47 6.03
N ASN A 17 4.32 -4.76 6.34
CA ASN A 17 5.32 -5.29 5.44
C ASN A 17 5.63 -6.73 5.83
N PHE A 18 6.03 -7.53 4.84
CA PHE A 18 6.65 -8.82 5.05
C PHE A 18 7.80 -8.95 4.07
N VAL A 19 8.96 -9.38 4.55
CA VAL A 19 10.19 -9.49 3.76
C VAL A 19 10.73 -10.90 3.91
N ALA A 20 11.07 -11.52 2.79
CA ALA A 20 11.68 -12.84 2.73
C ALA A 20 12.74 -12.86 1.62
N GLY A 21 14.01 -12.76 2.03
CA GLY A 21 15.13 -12.59 1.11
C GLY A 21 14.92 -11.37 0.19
N GLU A 22 15.08 -11.58 -1.11
CA GLU A 22 14.91 -10.58 -2.17
C GLU A 22 13.46 -10.25 -2.51
N ARG A 23 12.48 -10.71 -1.73
CA ARG A 23 11.05 -10.44 -1.98
C ARG A 23 10.42 -9.69 -0.83
N ALA A 24 9.59 -8.72 -1.15
CA ALA A 24 8.78 -7.99 -0.18
C ALA A 24 7.31 -7.97 -0.56
N THR A 25 6.44 -8.08 0.44
CA THR A 25 5.00 -7.92 0.33
C THR A 25 4.57 -6.72 1.15
N ILE A 26 3.94 -5.73 0.52
CA ILE A 26 3.42 -4.53 1.21
C ILE A 26 1.90 -4.52 1.11
N ARG A 27 1.21 -4.65 2.24
CA ARG A 27 -0.24 -4.51 2.30
C ARG A 27 -0.62 -3.07 2.59
N TRP A 28 -1.59 -2.54 1.86
CA TRP A 28 -2.00 -1.14 1.96
C TRP A 28 -3.52 -0.97 1.86
N ARG A 29 -3.98 0.20 2.26
CA ARG A 29 -5.33 0.70 1.99
C ARG A 29 -5.22 2.05 1.30
N TYR A 30 -5.85 2.16 0.13
CA TYR A 30 -5.97 3.40 -0.60
C TYR A 30 -7.28 4.07 -0.24
N PHE A 31 -7.23 5.34 0.19
CA PHE A 31 -8.37 6.18 0.47
C PHE A 31 -8.59 7.13 -0.70
N MET A 32 -9.81 7.14 -1.23
CA MET A 32 -10.24 7.97 -2.34
C MET A 32 -10.82 9.29 -1.81
N ALA A 33 -10.84 10.32 -2.67
CA ALA A 33 -11.35 11.65 -2.29
C ALA A 33 -12.85 11.65 -1.96
N ASP A 34 -13.60 10.67 -2.46
CA ASP A 34 -15.02 10.46 -2.18
C ASP A 34 -15.28 9.77 -0.83
N GLY A 35 -14.24 9.47 -0.05
CA GLY A 35 -14.32 8.79 1.24
C GLY A 35 -14.34 7.27 1.14
N ASN A 36 -14.38 6.70 -0.07
CA ASN A 36 -14.26 5.26 -0.26
C ASN A 36 -12.82 4.79 -0.04
N SER A 37 -12.64 3.48 0.17
CA SER A 37 -11.30 2.91 0.24
C SER A 37 -11.24 1.50 -0.33
N ILE A 38 -10.11 1.20 -0.96
CA ILE A 38 -9.80 -0.12 -1.50
C ILE A 38 -8.56 -0.69 -0.82
N ARG A 39 -8.55 -2.01 -0.62
CA ARG A 39 -7.38 -2.72 -0.11
C ARG A 39 -6.58 -3.26 -1.27
N GLY A 40 -5.26 -3.24 -1.12
CA GLY A 40 -4.37 -3.87 -2.07
C GLY A 40 -3.10 -4.38 -1.44
N VAL A 41 -2.29 -5.01 -2.28
CA VAL A 41 -1.01 -5.59 -1.95
C VAL A 41 -0.04 -5.36 -3.10
N ASN A 42 1.21 -5.02 -2.77
CA ASN A 42 2.30 -5.04 -3.72
C ASN A 42 3.19 -6.25 -3.43
N LEU A 43 3.51 -7.01 -4.48
CA LEU A 43 4.59 -7.99 -4.49
C LEU A 43 5.80 -7.33 -5.16
N MET A 44 6.92 -7.29 -4.46
CA MET A 44 8.14 -6.65 -4.91
C MET A 44 9.29 -7.64 -4.94
N ARG A 45 10.17 -7.49 -5.93
CA ARG A 45 11.48 -8.15 -5.98
C ARG A 45 12.57 -7.10 -5.91
N VAL A 46 13.60 -7.36 -5.12
CA VAL A 46 14.81 -6.55 -4.99
C VAL A 46 15.98 -7.36 -5.51
N ALA A 47 16.85 -6.77 -6.31
CA ALA A 47 18.13 -7.34 -6.70
C ALA A 47 19.16 -6.22 -6.77
N ASP A 48 20.40 -6.47 -6.35
CA ASP A 48 21.45 -5.46 -6.24
C ASP A 48 20.98 -4.21 -5.50
N GLU A 49 20.24 -4.41 -4.40
CA GLU A 49 19.65 -3.36 -3.55
C GLU A 49 18.60 -2.46 -4.23
N LEU A 50 18.22 -2.77 -5.48
CA LEU A 50 17.24 -2.03 -6.26
C LEU A 50 15.93 -2.81 -6.39
N ILE A 51 14.79 -2.10 -6.40
CA ILE A 51 13.51 -2.72 -6.76
C ILE A 51 13.52 -3.02 -8.26
N VAL A 52 13.48 -4.30 -8.62
CA VAL A 52 13.52 -4.77 -10.02
C VAL A 52 12.17 -5.25 -10.52
N GLU A 53 11.20 -5.49 -9.63
CA GLU A 53 9.82 -5.81 -9.99
C GLU A 53 8.86 -5.26 -8.94
N ALA A 54 7.72 -4.72 -9.39
CA ALA A 54 6.63 -4.29 -8.53
C ALA A 54 5.27 -4.60 -9.19
N MET A 55 4.53 -5.54 -8.63
CA MET A 55 3.18 -5.91 -9.07
C MET A 55 2.16 -5.51 -8.02
N GLY A 56 1.16 -4.72 -8.42
CA GLY A 56 0.09 -4.24 -7.55
C GLY A 56 -1.23 -4.97 -7.82
N TYR A 57 -1.87 -5.46 -6.76
CA TYR A 57 -3.17 -6.11 -6.82
C TYR A 57 -4.14 -5.45 -5.86
N VAL A 58 -5.41 -5.38 -6.26
CA VAL A 58 -6.51 -4.86 -5.43
C VAL A 58 -7.53 -5.96 -5.16
N LYS A 59 -8.30 -5.79 -4.08
CA LYS A 59 -9.52 -6.57 -3.90
C LYS A 59 -10.53 -6.16 -4.98
N GLY A 60 -10.95 -7.12 -5.81
CA GLY A 60 -12.11 -7.00 -6.72
C GLY A 60 -13.45 -7.10 -6.01
#